data_AF-A0A1I7L0J3-F1
#
_entry.id   AF-A0A1I7L0J3-F1
#
_cell.length_a   1.000
_cell.length_b   1.000
_cell.length_c   1.000
_cell.angle_alpha   90.00
_cell.angle_beta   90.00
_cell.angle_gamma   90.00
#
_symmetry.space_group_name_H-M   'P 1'
#
loop_
_entity.id
_entity.type
_entity.pdbx_description
1 polymer ?
#
loop_
_entity_poly.entity_id
_entity_poly.type
_entity_poly.pdbx_seq_one_letter_code
_entity_poly.pdbx_strand_id
1 'polypeptide(L)'
;MLFRVGKVKISTAVLESRITADDLIRAFERYIRGDWGGEEEHRVNNDLALVNGDRILSIYRAESGEEFCITTEDGVTQIAFLHELVLPDGRMQRCAPGCG
;
A
#
# COMPACT_ATOMS: atom_id res chain seq x y z
N MET A 1 10.23 -10.63 -7.33
CA MET A 1 9.23 -9.54 -7.38
C MET A 1 7.94 -10.15 -7.86
N LEU A 2 6.88 -10.12 -7.05
CA LEU A 2 5.67 -10.93 -7.26
C LEU A 2 4.69 -10.32 -8.30
N PHE A 3 4.74 -9.01 -8.49
CA PHE A 3 3.86 -8.25 -9.38
C PHE A 3 4.60 -7.02 -9.91
N ARG A 4 4.03 -6.33 -10.90
CA ARG A 4 4.60 -5.11 -11.47
C ARG A 4 4.22 -3.91 -10.59
N VAL A 5 5.20 -3.33 -9.90
CA VAL A 5 5.05 -2.10 -9.11
C VAL A 5 4.74 -0.89 -10.00
N GLY A 6 5.38 -0.80 -11.18
CA GLY A 6 5.18 0.30 -12.13
C GLY A 6 5.45 1.68 -11.53
N LYS A 7 4.42 2.52 -11.40
CA LYS A 7 4.54 3.90 -10.92
C LYS A 7 4.33 3.96 -9.42
N VAL A 8 5.33 4.43 -8.67
CA VAL A 8 5.22 4.66 -7.23
C VAL A 8 4.76 6.09 -6.95
N LYS A 9 3.74 6.24 -6.11
CA LYS A 9 3.26 7.52 -5.57
C LYS A 9 3.33 7.48 -4.05
N ILE A 10 3.72 8.58 -3.44
CA ILE A 10 3.75 8.73 -1.98
C ILE A 10 2.87 9.93 -1.65
N SER A 11 1.96 9.79 -0.68
CA SER A 11 1.17 10.90 -0.20
C SER A 11 2.06 11.97 0.44
N THR A 12 1.73 13.23 0.19
CA THR A 12 2.37 14.37 0.87
C THR A 12 2.24 14.25 2.39
N ALA A 13 1.12 13.74 2.91
CA ALA A 13 0.92 13.56 4.35
C ALA A 13 1.95 12.60 4.95
N VAL A 14 2.26 11.51 4.25
CA VAL A 14 3.32 10.57 4.65
C VAL A 14 4.69 11.24 4.61
N LEU A 15 4.97 12.04 3.56
CA LEU A 15 6.24 12.78 3.46
C LEU A 15 6.42 13.83 4.56
N GLU A 16 5.34 14.41 5.07
CA GLU A 16 5.34 15.41 6.15
C GLU A 16 5.24 14.80 7.56
N SER A 17 5.07 13.48 7.66
CA SER A 17 4.97 12.73 8.92
C SER A 17 6.33 12.42 9.55
N ARG A 18 6.35 11.65 10.65
CA ARG A 18 7.59 11.17 11.27
C ARG A 18 8.08 9.85 10.67
N ILE A 19 7.42 9.34 9.63
CA ILE A 19 7.85 8.15 8.89
C ILE A 19 9.12 8.48 8.12
N THR A 20 10.20 7.75 8.38
CA THR A 20 11.49 8.00 7.73
C THR A 20 11.57 7.34 6.36
N ALA A 21 12.51 7.80 5.53
CA ALA A 21 12.79 7.12 4.26
C ALA A 21 13.21 5.64 4.46
N ASP A 22 13.89 5.33 5.56
CA ASP A 22 14.29 3.97 5.89
C ASP A 22 13.07 3.08 6.23
N ASP A 23 12.10 3.60 6.98
CA ASP A 23 10.82 2.92 7.23
C ASP A 23 10.10 2.59 5.92
N LEU A 24 10.03 3.57 5.00
CA LEU A 24 9.39 3.41 3.70
C LEU A 24 10.10 2.35 2.85
N ILE A 25 11.43 2.41 2.77
CA ILE A 25 12.24 1.45 1.99
C ILE A 25 12.10 0.05 2.56
N ARG A 26 12.20 -0.13 3.88
CA ARG A 26 12.03 -1.43 4.55
C ARG A 26 10.63 -2.01 4.31
N ALA A 27 9.59 -1.20 4.47
CA ALA A 27 8.22 -1.64 4.22
C ALA A 27 8.02 -2.02 2.74
N PHE A 28 8.55 -1.21 1.82
CA PHE A 28 8.46 -1.46 0.39
C PHE A 28 9.20 -2.73 -0.03
N GLU A 29 10.39 -3.00 0.51
CA GLU A 29 11.12 -4.25 0.26
C GLU A 29 10.36 -5.49 0.73
N ARG A 30 9.71 -5.41 1.90
CA ARG A 30 8.86 -6.48 2.43
C ARG A 30 7.66 -6.70 1.51
N TYR A 31 7.00 -5.63 1.10
CA TYR A 31 5.84 -5.64 0.22
C TYR A 31 6.13 -6.32 -1.14
N ILE A 32 7.22 -5.97 -1.83
CA ILE A 32 7.57 -6.59 -3.12
C ILE A 32 7.99 -8.06 -3.03
N ARG A 33 8.35 -8.51 -1.82
CA ARG A 33 8.65 -9.91 -1.47
C ARG A 33 7.42 -10.70 -1.05
N GLY A 34 6.26 -10.06 -0.91
CA GLY A 34 5.03 -10.70 -0.42
C GLY A 34 5.00 -10.87 1.10
N ASP A 35 5.87 -10.16 1.83
CA ASP A 35 5.72 -10.02 3.26
C ASP A 35 4.75 -8.86 3.53
N TRP A 36 3.47 -9.21 3.49
CA TRP A 36 2.35 -8.27 3.56
C TRP A 36 2.19 -7.54 4.90
N GLY A 37 2.92 -7.97 5.94
CA GLY A 37 2.67 -7.51 7.31
C GLY A 37 1.27 -7.91 7.82
N GLY A 38 1.11 -7.97 9.14
CA GLY A 38 -0.20 -8.24 9.76
C GLY A 38 -0.60 -9.72 9.85
N GLU A 39 -1.87 -9.92 10.24
CA GLU A 39 -2.51 -11.22 10.49
C GLU A 39 -2.56 -12.11 9.24
N GLU A 40 -2.61 -13.43 9.43
CA GLU A 40 -2.59 -14.44 8.36
C GLU A 40 -3.73 -14.26 7.33
N GLU A 41 -4.89 -13.76 7.77
CA GLU A 41 -6.05 -13.47 6.91
C GLU A 41 -5.77 -12.41 5.84
N HIS A 42 -5.00 -11.37 6.17
CA HIS A 42 -4.59 -10.35 5.19
C HIS A 42 -3.64 -10.91 4.15
N ARG A 43 -2.84 -11.92 4.51
CA ARG A 43 -1.94 -12.59 3.56
C ARG A 43 -2.71 -13.37 2.51
N VAL A 44 -3.70 -14.16 2.93
CA VAL A 44 -4.55 -14.95 2.01
C VAL A 44 -5.31 -14.05 1.05
N ASN A 45 -5.89 -12.95 1.52
CA ASN A 45 -6.59 -12.00 0.66
C ASN A 45 -5.66 -11.32 -0.36
N ASN A 46 -4.44 -10.97 0.04
CA ASN A 46 -3.45 -10.39 -0.88
C ASN A 46 -2.94 -11.40 -1.90
N ASP A 47 -2.77 -12.67 -1.51
CA ASP A 47 -2.37 -13.74 -2.41
C ASP A 47 -3.47 -14.05 -3.43
N LEU A 48 -4.75 -13.99 -3.04
CA LEU A 48 -5.88 -14.09 -3.96
C LEU A 48 -5.96 -12.88 -4.91
N ALA A 49 -5.73 -11.67 -4.39
CA ALA A 49 -5.72 -10.45 -5.19
C ALA A 49 -4.63 -10.48 -6.28
N LEU A 50 -3.46 -11.07 -5.98
CA LEU A 50 -2.40 -11.31 -6.96
C LEU A 50 -2.85 -12.18 -8.14
N VAL A 51 -3.68 -13.19 -7.89
CA VAL A 51 -4.18 -14.11 -8.92
C VAL A 51 -5.28 -13.47 -9.76
N ASN A 52 -6.17 -12.71 -9.11
CA ASN A 52 -7.32 -12.09 -9.77
C ASN A 52 -6.99 -10.76 -10.46
N GLY A 53 -5.83 -10.16 -10.16
CA GLY A 53 -5.48 -8.81 -10.60
C GLY A 53 -6.18 -7.72 -9.80
N ASP A 54 -6.67 -8.05 -8.61
CA ASP A 54 -7.30 -7.09 -7.70
C ASP A 54 -6.24 -6.24 -6.97
N ARG A 55 -6.69 -5.16 -6.35
CA ARG A 55 -5.84 -4.29 -5.54
C ARG A 55 -5.27 -5.05 -4.34
N ILE A 56 -3.96 -5.00 -4.19
CA ILE A 56 -3.24 -5.52 -3.01
C ILE A 56 -3.15 -4.41 -1.98
N LEU A 57 -3.39 -4.71 -0.69
CA LEU A 57 -3.28 -3.72 0.40
C LEU A 57 -2.52 -4.32 1.59
N SER A 58 -1.47 -3.64 2.03
CA SER A 58 -0.67 -4.01 3.19
C SER A 58 -0.46 -2.83 4.12
N ILE A 59 -0.55 -3.08 5.42
CA ILE A 59 -0.37 -2.09 6.47
C ILE A 59 0.98 -2.34 7.15
N TYR A 60 1.75 -1.28 7.30
CA TYR A 60 3.06 -1.28 7.94
C TYR A 60 3.10 -0.24 9.06
N ARG A 61 3.97 -0.49 10.03
CA ARG A 61 4.20 0.41 11.15
C ARG A 61 5.64 0.90 11.13
N ALA A 62 5.83 2.21 11.13
CA ALA A 62 7.13 2.85 11.21
C ALA A 62 7.72 2.73 12.63
N GLU A 63 9.03 2.94 12.77
CA GLU A 63 9.70 3.00 14.08
C GLU A 63 9.14 4.13 14.97
N SER A 64 8.60 5.21 14.36
CA SER A 64 7.89 6.29 15.08
C SER A 64 6.60 5.82 15.77
N GLY A 65 6.10 4.63 15.40
CA GLY A 65 4.83 4.06 15.85
C GLY A 65 3.65 4.40 14.95
N GLU A 66 3.82 5.28 13.94
CA GLU A 66 2.81 5.62 12.94
C GLU A 66 2.57 4.46 11.97
N GLU A 67 1.32 4.28 11.56
CA GLU A 67 0.92 3.23 10.62
C GLU A 67 0.63 3.82 9.25
N PHE A 68 1.11 3.17 8.20
CA PHE A 68 0.89 3.56 6.81
C PHE A 68 0.63 2.34 5.96
N CYS A 69 0.03 2.56 4.79
CA CYS A 69 -0.37 1.50 3.89
C CYS A 69 0.44 1.56 2.59
N ILE A 70 0.75 0.39 2.03
CA ILE A 70 1.23 0.25 0.66
C ILE A 70 0.19 -0.54 -0.11
N THR A 71 -0.24 -0.01 -1.25
CA THR A 71 -1.21 -0.65 -2.13
C THR A 71 -0.75 -0.63 -3.57
N THR A 72 -1.09 -1.66 -4.35
CA THR A 72 -0.83 -1.69 -5.79
C THR A 72 -2.08 -2.12 -6.53
N GLU A 73 -2.42 -1.35 -7.54
CA GLU A 73 -3.55 -1.57 -8.44
C GLU A 73 -3.12 -1.11 -9.84
N ASP A 74 -3.35 -1.92 -10.87
CA ASP A 74 -3.04 -1.60 -12.27
C ASP A 74 -1.61 -1.08 -12.53
N GLY A 75 -0.62 -1.59 -11.79
CA GLY A 75 0.77 -1.16 -11.91
C GLY A 75 1.05 0.24 -11.36
N VAL A 76 0.17 0.75 -10.49
CA VAL A 76 0.40 1.95 -9.69
C VAL A 76 0.49 1.53 -8.23
N THR A 77 1.66 1.70 -7.64
CA THR A 77 1.86 1.52 -6.20
C THR A 77 1.70 2.86 -5.47
N GLN A 78 0.88 2.88 -4.43
CA GLN A 78 0.66 4.06 -3.59
C GLN A 78 1.07 3.78 -2.15
N ILE A 79 1.73 4.76 -1.55
CA ILE A 79 2.07 4.78 -0.12
C ILE A 79 1.34 5.94 0.52
N ALA A 80 0.41 5.66 1.42
CA ALA A 80 -0.48 6.65 2.04
C ALA A 80 -0.99 6.17 3.39
N PHE A 81 -1.60 7.05 4.17
CA PHE A 81 -2.33 6.66 5.37
C PHE A 81 -3.62 5.93 5.03
N LEU A 82 -4.10 5.06 5.93
CA LEU A 82 -5.30 4.25 5.69
C LEU A 82 -6.53 5.11 5.38
N HIS A 83 -6.68 6.24 6.07
CA HIS A 83 -7.79 7.18 5.87
C HIS A 83 -7.71 7.97 4.56
N GLU A 84 -6.57 7.95 3.85
CA GLU A 84 -6.43 8.55 2.53
C GLU A 84 -6.88 7.57 1.44
N LEU A 85 -6.69 6.28 1.68
CA LEU A 85 -7.08 5.20 0.77
C LEU A 85 -8.56 4.82 0.89
N VAL A 86 -9.20 5.12 2.01
CA VAL A 86 -10.61 4.85 2.30
C VAL A 86 -11.36 6.17 2.41
N LEU A 87 -12.33 6.43 1.52
CA LEU A 87 -13.23 7.58 1.61
C LEU A 87 -14.05 7.51 2.92
N PRO A 88 -14.50 8.66 3.46
CA PRO A 88 -15.24 8.73 4.72
C PRO A 88 -16.59 7.98 4.71
N ASP A 89 -17.08 7.54 3.55
CA ASP A 89 -18.26 6.68 3.39
C ASP A 89 -17.93 5.18 3.42
N GLY A 90 -16.68 4.81 3.75
CA GLY A 90 -16.20 3.42 3.80
C GLY A 90 -15.89 2.83 2.42
N ARG A 91 -15.99 3.61 1.34
CA ARG A 91 -15.59 3.17 0.00
C ARG A 91 -14.11 3.42 -0.20
N MET A 92 -13.34 2.43 -0.63
CA MET A 92 -11.96 2.68 -1.02
C MET A 92 -11.91 3.67 -2.20
N GLN A 93 -10.96 4.62 -2.17
CA GLN A 93 -10.69 5.52 -3.30
C GLN A 93 -10.30 4.67 -4.52
N ARG A 94 -11.26 4.50 -5.43
CA ARG A 94 -10.97 4.03 -6.79
C ARG A 94 -10.12 5.09 -7.46
N CYS A 95 -9.01 4.70 -8.07
CA CYS A 95 -8.33 5.57 -9.01
C CYS A 95 -9.38 6.05 -10.02
N ALA A 96 -9.50 7.37 -10.19
CA ALA A 96 -10.46 7.95 -11.12
C ALA A 96 -10.26 7.35 -12.52
N PRO A 97 -11.32 6.93 -13.23
CA PRO A 97 -11.20 6.49 -14.61
C PRO A 97 -10.89 7.73 -15.46
N GLY A 98 -9.62 7.96 -15.81
CA GLY A 98 -9.26 9.11 -16.66
C GLY A 98 -7.84 9.64 -16.57
N CYS A 99 -6.85 8.88 -16.12
CA CYS A 99 -5.45 9.32 -16.17
C CYS A 99 -4.62 8.46 -17.14
N GLY A 100 -4.71 8.79 -18.43
CA GLY A 100 -3.72 8.48 -19.47
C GLY A 100 -3.97 7.22 -20.27
#